data_AF-A0A938MM14-F1
#
_entry.id   AF-A0A938MM14-F1
#
_cell.length_a   1.000
_cell.length_b   1.000
_cell.length_c   1.000
_cell.angle_alpha   90.00
_cell.angle_beta   90.00
_cell.angle_gamma   90.00
#
_symmetry.space_group_name_H-M   'P 1'
#
loop_
_entity.id
_entity.type
_entity.pdbx_description
1 polymer ?
#
loop_
_entity_poly.entity_id
_entity_poly.type
_entity_poly.pdbx_seq_one_letter_code
_entity_poly.pdbx_strand_id
1 'polypeptide(L)'
;MLSQVLTEDQIRRIHQASLTILERVGVVVPHAEVLGRFADAGAKVDAKAQRVRIPAEVVMRLVGQAGKQFTIHGRDLALRASFGQGKRNYNSIAGEALWVDEAGGKRRYAGLSDVAMACRFA
;
A
#
# COMPACT_ATOMS: atom_id res chain seq x y z
N MET A 1 9.47 19.60 6.78
CA MET A 1 8.16 19.28 6.18
C MET A 1 7.71 20.52 5.43
N LEU A 2 7.47 20.45 4.12
CA LEU A 2 7.25 21.66 3.31
C LEU A 2 5.83 22.24 3.46
N SER A 3 4.89 21.47 4.02
CA SER A 3 3.56 21.95 4.39
C SER A 3 2.91 20.98 5.39
N GLN A 4 2.12 21.52 6.33
CA GLN A 4 1.26 20.76 7.23
C GLN A 4 -0.17 21.28 7.06
N VAL A 5 -1.03 20.43 6.51
CA VAL A 5 -2.43 20.79 6.17
C VAL A 5 -3.45 20.36 7.23
N LEU A 6 -3.06 19.47 8.15
CA LEU A 6 -3.90 19.00 9.25
C LEU A 6 -3.27 19.36 10.59
N THR A 7 -4.11 19.75 11.54
CA THR A 7 -3.73 19.91 12.94
C THR A 7 -3.55 18.55 13.61
N GLU A 8 -2.84 18.53 14.74
CA GLU A 8 -2.66 17.32 15.55
C GLU A 8 -4.00 16.71 16.02
N ASP A 9 -4.99 17.56 16.35
CA ASP A 9 -6.33 17.09 16.70
C ASP A 9 -7.05 16.42 15.51
N GLN A 10 -6.90 16.97 14.30
CA GLN A 10 -7.48 16.36 13.11
C GLN A 10 -6.82 15.01 12.81
N ILE A 11 -5.50 14.90 12.96
CA ILE A 11 -4.77 13.64 12.81
C ILE A 11 -5.26 12.61 13.84
N ARG A 12 -5.36 12.99 15.13
CA ARG A 12 -5.89 12.13 16.20
C ARG A 12 -7.31 11.63 15.90
N ARG A 13 -8.19 12.51 15.40
CA ARG A 13 -9.57 12.16 15.04
C ARG A 13 -9.61 11.12 13.92
N ILE A 14 -8.82 11.29 12.86
CA ILE A 14 -8.73 10.33 11.75
C ILE A 14 -8.18 8.99 12.25
N HIS A 15 -7.14 9.02 13.09
CA HIS A 15 -6.56 7.82 13.68
C HIS A 15 -7.59 7.02 14.48
N GLN A 16 -8.30 7.68 15.41
CA GLN A 16 -9.32 7.01 16.24
C GLN A 16 -10.50 6.49 15.43
N ALA A 17 -10.95 7.24 14.43
CA ALA A 17 -12.00 6.77 13.51
C ALA A 17 -11.55 5.53 12.74
N SER A 18 -10.30 5.50 12.26
CA SER A 18 -9.73 4.36 11.54
C SER A 18 -9.66 3.11 12.42
N LEU A 19 -9.18 3.24 13.66
CA LEU A 19 -9.16 2.13 14.63
C LEU A 19 -10.56 1.60 14.92
N THR A 20 -11.53 2.50 15.14
CA THR A 20 -12.93 2.14 15.37
C THR A 20 -13.51 1.35 14.19
N ILE A 21 -13.22 1.76 12.95
CA ILE A 21 -13.68 1.06 11.74
C ILE A 21 -13.06 -0.35 11.68
N LEU A 22 -11.75 -0.47 11.87
CA LEU A 22 -11.07 -1.76 11.83
C LEU A 22 -11.59 -2.73 12.90
N GLU A 23 -11.89 -2.23 14.09
CA GLU A 23 -12.38 -3.05 15.21
C GLU A 23 -13.86 -3.42 15.08
N ARG A 24 -14.73 -2.47 14.72
CA ARG A 24 -16.18 -2.71 14.69
C ARG A 24 -16.68 -3.26 13.36
N VAL A 25 -16.21 -2.67 12.26
CA VAL A 25 -16.65 -3.02 10.90
C VAL A 25 -15.75 -4.10 10.31
N GLY A 26 -14.43 -3.94 10.41
CA GLY A 26 -13.46 -4.87 9.86
C GLY A 26 -13.37 -4.87 8.33
N VAL A 27 -12.58 -5.81 7.80
CA VAL A 27 -12.25 -5.94 6.37
C VAL A 27 -12.61 -7.34 5.88
N VAL A 28 -13.11 -7.46 4.65
CA VAL A 28 -13.33 -8.76 4.01
C VAL A 28 -12.02 -9.25 3.40
N VAL A 29 -11.58 -10.44 3.79
CA VAL A 29 -10.35 -11.09 3.37
C VAL A 29 -10.72 -12.47 2.79
N PRO A 30 -10.92 -12.58 1.48
CA PRO A 30 -11.38 -13.81 0.84
C PRO A 30 -10.23 -14.82 0.63
N HIS A 31 -9.46 -15.10 1.68
CA HIS A 31 -8.31 -16.00 1.65
C HIS A 31 -8.12 -16.72 2.99
N ALA A 32 -8.33 -18.04 3.00
CA ALA A 32 -8.36 -18.85 4.22
C ALA A 32 -7.05 -18.75 5.04
N GLU A 33 -5.90 -18.82 4.38
CA GLU A 33 -4.61 -18.72 5.10
C GLU A 33 -4.41 -17.35 5.77
N VAL A 34 -4.81 -16.26 5.10
CA VAL A 34 -4.64 -14.90 5.62
C VAL A 34 -5.61 -14.68 6.79
N LEU A 35 -6.82 -15.22 6.71
CA LEU A 35 -7.76 -15.25 7.83
C LEU A 35 -7.15 -15.95 9.06
N GLY A 36 -6.48 -17.10 8.85
CA GLY A 36 -5.74 -17.80 9.92
C GLY A 36 -4.65 -16.92 10.55
N ARG A 37 -3.80 -16.30 9.73
CA ARG A 37 -2.74 -15.39 10.21
C ARG A 37 -3.30 -14.21 11.02
N PHE A 38 -4.47 -13.68 10.66
CA PHE A 38 -5.12 -12.64 11.44
C PHE A 38 -5.63 -13.16 12.79
N ALA A 39 -6.21 -14.37 12.83
CA ALA A 39 -6.63 -15.00 14.08
C ALA A 39 -5.43 -15.23 15.01
N ASP A 40 -4.32 -15.76 14.48
CA ASP A 40 -3.07 -15.98 15.23
C ASP A 40 -2.49 -14.67 15.78
N ALA A 41 -2.67 -13.57 15.05
CA ALA A 41 -2.27 -12.24 15.48
C ALA A 41 -3.21 -11.59 16.52
N GLY A 42 -4.32 -12.25 16.88
CA GLY A 42 -5.29 -11.78 17.88
C GLY A 42 -6.48 -11.00 17.32
N ALA A 43 -6.70 -11.01 16.01
CA ALA A 43 -7.90 -10.42 15.40
C ALA A 43 -9.13 -11.34 15.56
N LYS A 44 -10.32 -10.74 15.54
CA LYS A 44 -11.59 -11.49 15.56
C LYS A 44 -11.98 -11.84 14.13
N VAL A 45 -12.04 -13.13 13.82
CA VAL A 45 -12.29 -13.63 12.46
C VAL A 45 -13.65 -14.31 12.36
N ASP A 46 -14.45 -13.88 11.40
CA ASP A 46 -15.63 -14.59 10.91
C ASP A 46 -15.26 -15.29 9.60
N ALA A 47 -14.98 -16.59 9.68
CA ALA A 47 -14.54 -17.39 8.53
C ALA A 47 -15.64 -17.53 7.47
N LYS A 48 -16.92 -17.55 7.87
CA LYS A 48 -18.06 -17.72 6.95
C LYS A 48 -18.28 -16.45 6.13
N ALA A 49 -18.24 -15.29 6.78
CA ALA A 49 -18.33 -13.99 6.12
C ALA A 49 -16.99 -13.51 5.55
N GLN A 50 -15.92 -14.30 5.73
CA GLN A 50 -14.54 -13.96 5.37
C GLN A 50 -14.13 -12.58 5.90
N ARG A 51 -14.51 -12.23 7.13
CA ARG A 51 -14.35 -10.89 7.69
C ARG A 51 -13.42 -10.90 8.90
N VAL A 52 -12.46 -9.97 8.90
CA VAL A 52 -11.51 -9.74 9.98
C VAL A 52 -11.84 -8.42 10.67
N ARG A 53 -12.08 -8.46 11.98
CA ARG A 53 -12.16 -7.28 12.86
C ARG A 53 -10.88 -7.20 13.67
N ILE A 54 -10.14 -6.10 13.54
CA ILE A 54 -8.79 -5.95 14.09
C ILE A 54 -8.85 -5.00 15.30
N PRO A 55 -8.65 -5.49 16.54
CA PRO A 55 -8.62 -4.64 17.72
C PRO A 55 -7.52 -3.57 17.65
N ALA A 56 -7.75 -2.41 18.26
CA ALA A 56 -6.82 -1.29 18.21
C ALA A 56 -5.43 -1.67 18.73
N GLU A 57 -5.34 -2.43 19.81
CA GLU A 57 -4.09 -2.92 20.39
C GLU A 57 -3.32 -3.83 19.43
N VAL A 58 -4.01 -4.63 18.61
CA VAL A 58 -3.39 -5.46 17.59
C VAL A 58 -2.84 -4.59 16.46
N VAL A 59 -3.62 -3.61 15.98
CA VAL A 59 -3.16 -2.65 14.96
C VAL A 59 -1.91 -1.92 15.45
N MET A 60 -1.96 -1.34 16.65
CA MET A 60 -0.87 -0.53 17.19
C MET A 60 0.40 -1.35 17.42
N ARG A 61 0.27 -2.58 17.94
CA ARG A 61 1.40 -3.50 18.12
C ARG A 61 2.06 -3.86 16.79
N LEU A 62 1.27 -4.25 15.78
CA LEU A 62 1.80 -4.70 14.49
C LEU A 62 2.39 -3.55 13.67
N VAL A 63 1.74 -2.39 13.64
CA VAL A 63 2.29 -1.19 12.99
C VAL A 63 3.57 -0.73 13.68
N GLY A 64 3.65 -0.86 15.01
CA GLY A 64 4.86 -0.56 15.78
C GLY A 64 6.06 -1.45 15.42
N GLN A 65 5.82 -2.67 14.94
CA GLN A 65 6.86 -3.60 14.48
C GLN A 65 7.30 -3.36 13.03
N ALA A 66 6.55 -2.54 12.27
CA ALA A 66 6.86 -2.26 10.88
C ALA A 66 8.14 -1.40 10.76
N GLY A 67 9.02 -1.78 9.83
CA GLY A 67 10.20 -0.98 9.49
C GLY A 67 9.79 0.36 8.90
N LYS A 68 10.18 1.46 9.57
CA LYS A 68 9.88 2.83 9.10
C LYS A 68 10.78 3.28 7.95
N GLN A 69 11.91 2.59 7.75
CA GLN A 69 12.93 2.93 6.76
C GLN A 69 13.47 1.65 6.15
N PHE A 70 13.59 1.62 4.83
CA PHE A 70 14.20 0.54 4.08
C PHE A 70 14.77 1.07 2.76
N THR A 71 15.63 0.29 2.11
CA THR A 71 16.20 0.63 0.80
C THR A 71 15.96 -0.53 -0.15
N ILE A 72 15.41 -0.23 -1.33
CA ILE A 72 15.35 -1.19 -2.44
C ILE A 72 16.64 -1.02 -3.25
N HIS A 73 17.33 -2.13 -3.49
CA HIS A 73 18.57 -2.16 -4.26
C HIS A 73 18.30 -2.59 -5.70
N GLY A 74 18.86 -1.83 -6.65
CA GLY A 74 18.85 -2.19 -8.05
C GLY A 74 19.78 -3.37 -8.35
N ARG A 75 19.68 -3.89 -9.57
CA ARG A 75 20.63 -4.90 -10.09
C ARG A 75 22.04 -4.33 -10.17
N ASP A 76 22.15 -3.07 -10.61
CA ASP A 76 23.31 -2.25 -10.34
C ASP A 76 23.20 -1.74 -8.90
N LEU A 77 24.13 -2.16 -8.04
CA LEU A 77 24.13 -1.83 -6.62
C LEU A 77 24.43 -0.34 -6.35
N ALA A 78 24.91 0.41 -7.34
CA ALA A 78 25.01 1.86 -7.25
C ALA A 78 23.63 2.54 -7.26
N LEU A 79 22.62 1.90 -7.85
CA LEU A 79 21.24 2.37 -7.90
C LEU A 79 20.46 1.90 -6.67
N ARG A 80 19.97 2.86 -5.88
CA ARG A 80 19.26 2.61 -4.63
C ARG A 80 18.06 3.55 -4.46
N ALA A 81 16.93 3.00 -4.03
CA ALA A 81 15.73 3.76 -3.71
C ALA A 81 15.46 3.67 -2.19
N SER A 82 15.65 4.78 -1.49
CA SER A 82 15.50 4.87 -0.02
C SER A 82 14.10 5.34 0.36
N PHE A 83 13.40 4.59 1.20
CA PHE A 83 12.05 4.89 1.69
C PHE A 83 12.08 5.31 3.15
N GLY A 84 11.23 6.28 3.53
CA GLY A 84 11.13 6.78 4.91
C GLY A 84 12.28 7.69 5.38
N GLN A 85 13.17 8.12 4.48
CA GLN A 85 14.37 8.91 4.80
C GLN A 85 14.29 10.37 4.31
N GLY A 86 13.09 10.90 4.09
CA GLY A 86 12.90 12.27 3.57
C GLY A 86 13.34 12.47 2.11
N LYS A 87 13.73 11.40 1.42
CA LYS A 87 14.03 11.39 -0.02
C LYS A 87 12.79 11.00 -0.81
N ARG A 88 12.58 11.66 -1.94
CA ARG A 88 11.51 11.34 -2.89
C ARG A 88 12.05 10.36 -3.93
N ASN A 89 11.36 9.24 -4.10
CA ASN A 89 11.57 8.32 -5.22
C ASN A 89 10.48 8.57 -6.27
N TYR A 90 10.85 8.48 -7.54
CA TYR A 90 9.93 8.53 -8.67
C TYR A 90 9.82 7.12 -9.25
N ASN A 91 8.61 6.70 -9.57
CA ASN A 91 8.35 5.42 -10.22
C ASN A 91 7.54 5.69 -11.48
N SER A 92 7.68 4.83 -12.48
CA SER A 92 6.76 4.81 -13.61
C SER A 92 5.36 4.37 -13.17
N ILE A 93 4.41 4.59 -14.07
CA ILE A 93 3.05 4.06 -13.94
C ILE A 93 3.04 2.52 -14.00
N ALA A 94 1.99 1.90 -13.47
CA ALA A 94 1.83 0.44 -13.45
C ALA A 94 0.36 0.03 -13.47
N GLY A 95 0.05 -1.02 -14.26
CA GLY A 95 -1.29 -1.62 -14.34
C GLY A 95 -2.16 -1.09 -15.49
N GLU A 96 -1.61 -0.29 -16.39
CA GLU A 96 -2.35 0.26 -17.53
C GLU A 96 -2.57 -0.80 -18.62
N ALA A 97 -3.84 -1.12 -18.88
CA ALA A 97 -4.20 -2.02 -19.97
C ALA A 97 -4.11 -1.36 -21.36
N LEU A 98 -4.20 -0.03 -21.41
CA LEU A 98 -4.30 0.74 -22.65
C LEU A 98 -3.09 1.65 -22.86
N TRP A 99 -2.63 1.69 -24.11
CA TRP A 99 -1.54 2.52 -24.59
C TRP A 99 -2.05 3.54 -25.60
N VAL A 100 -1.39 4.70 -25.63
CA VAL A 100 -1.63 5.76 -26.62
C VAL A 100 -0.26 6.20 -27.13
N ASP A 101 -0.04 6.06 -28.44
CA ASP A 101 1.26 6.39 -29.04
C ASP A 101 1.47 7.91 -29.18
N GLU A 102 0.39 8.69 -29.35
CA GLU A 102 0.43 10.15 -29.53
C GLU A 102 -0.67 10.86 -28.73
N ALA A 103 -0.41 12.06 -28.21
CA ALA A 103 -1.42 12.83 -27.48
C ALA A 103 -2.68 13.05 -28.34
N GLY A 104 -3.84 12.58 -27.87
CA GLY A 104 -5.10 12.62 -28.61
C GLY A 104 -5.34 11.46 -29.59
N GLY A 105 -4.38 10.54 -29.72
CA GLY A 105 -4.48 9.34 -30.56
C GLY A 105 -5.45 8.29 -30.02
N LYS A 106 -5.64 7.22 -30.80
CA LYS A 106 -6.50 6.09 -30.42
C LYS A 106 -5.84 5.25 -29.32
N ARG A 107 -6.65 4.80 -28.35
CA ARG A 107 -6.22 3.83 -27.35
C ARG A 107 -6.18 2.43 -27.97
N ARG A 108 -5.12 1.67 -27.67
CA ARG A 108 -4.98 0.23 -28.00
C ARG A 108 -4.57 -0.55 -26.76
N TYR A 109 -4.77 -1.87 -26.75
CA TYR A 109 -4.22 -2.70 -25.67
C TYR A 109 -2.68 -2.70 -25.70
N ALA A 110 -2.08 -2.65 -24.52
CA ALA A 110 -0.63 -2.72 -24.36
C ALA A 110 -0.13 -4.16 -24.61
N GLY A 111 1.02 -4.29 -25.27
CA GLY A 111 1.75 -5.53 -25.45
C GLY A 111 3.10 -5.52 -24.73
N LEU A 112 3.84 -6.64 -24.78
CA LEU A 112 5.16 -6.76 -24.15
C LEU A 112 6.20 -5.77 -24.72
N SER A 113 6.06 -5.36 -25.98
CA SER A 113 6.91 -4.33 -26.57
C SER A 113 6.73 -2.98 -25.90
N ASP A 114 5.51 -2.63 -25.50
CA ASP A 114 5.19 -1.38 -24.81
C ASP A 114 5.73 -1.41 -23.37
N VAL A 115 5.61 -2.56 -22.68
CA VAL A 115 6.25 -2.78 -21.38
C VAL A 115 7.76 -2.57 -21.49
N ALA A 116 8.40 -3.18 -22.48
CA ALA A 116 9.84 -3.02 -22.71
C ALA A 116 10.22 -1.57 -23.04
N MET A 117 9.37 -0.85 -23.77
CA MET A 117 9.57 0.57 -24.06
C MET A 117 9.45 1.43 -22.79
N ALA A 118 8.39 1.23 -22.00
CA ALA A 118 8.18 1.93 -20.74
C ALA A 118 9.33 1.69 -19.75
N CYS A 119 9.82 0.44 -19.63
CA CYS A 119 10.96 0.11 -18.77
C CYS A 119 12.29 0.72 -19.24
N ARG A 120 12.46 0.99 -20.55
CA ARG A 120 13.66 1.69 -21.06
C ARG A 120 13.61 3.20 -20.85
N PHE A 121 12.40 3.76 -20.81
CA PHE A 121 12.18 5.18 -20.56
C PHE A 121 12.31 5.55 -19.08
N ALA A 122 11.85 4.65 -18.19
CA ALA A 122 11.82 4.85 -16.74
C ALA A 122 13.20 4.89 -16.08
#